data_AF-A0A183D3R2-F1
#
_entry.id   AF-A0A183D3R2-F1
#
_cell.length_a   1.000
_cell.length_b   1.000
_cell.length_c   1.000
_cell.angle_alpha   90.00
_cell.angle_beta   90.00
_cell.angle_gamma   90.00
#
_symmetry.space_group_name_H-M   'P 1'
#
loop_
_entity.id
_entity.type
_entity.pdbx_description
1 polymer ?
#
loop_
_entity_poly.entity_id
_entity_poly.type
_entity_poly.pdbx_seq_one_letter_code
_entity_poly.pdbx_strand_id
1 'polypeptide(L)'
;MKLQKQVDRLLYPPYRYYFGLASLPFSTVAFAFTALLAYLLYQEIRARRVSRKCYVLILNRAVGDISCSSCFILCSFYLLSVDAETFE
;
A
#
# COMPACT_ATOMS: atom_id res chain seq x y z
N MET A 1 -13.33 -26.10 -17.38
CA MET A 1 -14.00 -25.07 -16.54
C MET A 1 -14.22 -25.52 -15.09
N LYS A 2 -14.84 -26.69 -14.80
CA LYS A 2 -15.01 -27.18 -13.42
C LYS A 2 -13.69 -27.43 -12.66
N LEU A 3 -12.68 -27.98 -13.34
CA LEU A 3 -11.35 -28.25 -12.76
C LEU A 3 -10.64 -26.96 -12.31
N GLN A 4 -10.76 -25.90 -13.11
CA GLN A 4 -10.11 -24.61 -12.88
C GLN A 4 -10.73 -23.90 -11.66
N LYS A 5 -12.07 -23.88 -11.57
CA LYS A 5 -12.82 -23.38 -10.41
C LYS A 5 -12.44 -24.10 -9.10
N GLN A 6 -12.06 -25.38 -9.20
CA GLN A 6 -11.66 -26.21 -8.06
C GLN A 6 -10.22 -25.90 -7.60
N VAL A 7 -9.30 -25.67 -8.55
CA VAL A 7 -7.94 -25.21 -8.27
C VAL A 7 -7.94 -23.81 -7.67
N ASP A 8 -8.76 -22.89 -8.21
CA ASP A 8 -8.87 -21.51 -7.72
C ASP A 8 -9.36 -21.47 -6.26
N ARG A 9 -10.35 -22.32 -5.90
CA ARG A 9 -10.81 -22.46 -4.51
C ARG A 9 -9.73 -22.98 -3.56
N LEU A 10 -8.87 -23.88 -4.03
CA LEU A 10 -7.79 -24.42 -3.22
C LEU A 10 -6.67 -23.39 -3.00
N LEU A 11 -6.39 -22.56 -4.01
CA LEU A 11 -5.35 -21.53 -3.97
C LEU A 11 -5.77 -20.26 -3.22
N TYR A 12 -7.06 -19.99 -3.13
CA TYR A 12 -7.61 -18.80 -2.49
C TYR A 12 -7.19 -18.60 -1.01
N PRO A 13 -7.30 -19.59 -0.11
CA PRO A 13 -6.90 -19.43 1.29
C PRO A 13 -5.41 -19.07 1.51
N PRO A 14 -4.42 -19.77 0.91
CA PRO A 14 -3.01 -19.39 1.07
C PRO A 14 -2.70 -18.05 0.39
N TYR A 15 -3.34 -17.74 -0.75
CA TYR A 15 -3.22 -16.44 -1.40
C TYR A 15 -3.72 -15.30 -0.50
N ARG A 16 -4.90 -15.45 0.10
CA ARG A 16 -5.50 -14.48 1.03
C ARG A 16 -4.60 -14.25 2.25
N TYR A 17 -4.03 -15.31 2.80
CA TYR A 17 -3.15 -15.20 3.96
C TYR A 17 -1.83 -14.50 3.61
N TYR A 18 -1.18 -14.88 2.52
CA TYR A 18 0.07 -14.24 2.08
C TYR A 18 -0.13 -12.78 1.67
N PHE A 19 -1.06 -12.51 0.74
CA PHE A 19 -1.23 -11.16 0.21
C PHE A 19 -2.06 -10.24 1.10
N GLY A 20 -2.96 -10.77 1.94
CA GLY A 20 -3.70 -9.97 2.92
C GLY A 20 -2.85 -9.67 4.15
N LEU A 21 -2.37 -10.72 4.83
CA LEU A 21 -1.72 -10.57 6.12
C LEU A 21 -0.28 -10.06 6.02
N ALA A 22 0.51 -10.54 5.06
CA ALA A 22 1.90 -10.10 4.94
C ALA A 22 2.01 -8.70 4.34
N SER A 23 1.14 -8.32 3.40
CA SER A 23 1.17 -6.99 2.74
C SER A 23 0.81 -5.84 3.70
N LEU A 24 -0.07 -6.08 4.67
CA LEU A 24 -0.56 -5.09 5.63
C LEU A 24 0.53 -4.42 6.47
N PRO A 25 1.43 -5.15 7.17
CA PRO A 25 2.49 -4.53 7.96
C PRO A 25 3.51 -3.79 7.08
N PHE A 26 3.86 -4.32 5.90
CA PHE A 26 4.81 -3.62 5.02
C PHE A 26 4.22 -2.31 4.47
N SER A 27 2.94 -2.33 4.07
CA SER A 27 2.28 -1.14 3.53
C SER A 27 2.05 -0.06 4.59
N THR A 28 1.74 -0.45 5.84
CA THR A 28 1.57 0.50 6.95
C THR A 28 2.89 1.13 7.37
N VAL A 29 3.97 0.34 7.44
CA VAL A 29 5.32 0.85 7.71
C VAL A 29 5.78 1.80 6.61
N ALA A 30 5.62 1.40 5.34
CA ALA A 30 5.96 2.25 4.20
C ALA A 30 5.19 3.58 4.21
N PHE A 31 3.88 3.54 4.50
CA PHE A 31 3.04 4.73 4.64
C PHE A 31 3.53 5.65 5.77
N ALA A 32 3.83 5.10 6.94
CA ALA A 32 4.29 5.88 8.08
C ALA A 32 5.64 6.59 7.80
N PHE A 33 6.60 5.86 7.21
CA PHE A 33 7.90 6.45 6.86
C PHE A 33 7.79 7.51 5.77
N THR A 34 6.99 7.27 4.72
CA THR A 34 6.78 8.25 3.64
C THR A 34 6.03 9.49 4.11
N ALA A 35 5.04 9.34 5.00
CA ALA A 35 4.35 10.48 5.61
C ALA A 35 5.30 11.32 6.49
N LEU A 36 6.16 10.68 7.29
CA LEU A 36 7.18 11.38 8.09
C LEU A 36 8.17 12.12 7.19
N LEU A 37 8.65 11.48 6.12
CA LEU A 37 9.53 12.10 5.14
C LEU A 37 8.86 13.32 4.49
N ALA A 38 7.62 13.19 4.04
CA ALA A 38 6.87 14.30 3.46
C ALA A 38 6.73 15.48 4.44
N TYR A 39 6.46 15.20 5.72
CA TYR A 39 6.36 16.22 6.76
C TYR A 39 7.68 16.96 6.99
N LEU A 40 8.79 16.23 7.13
CA LEU A 40 10.13 16.81 7.32
C LEU A 40 10.55 17.66 6.12
N LEU A 41 10.31 17.16 4.89
CA LEU A 41 10.58 17.91 3.67
C LEU A 41 9.74 19.19 3.60
N TYR A 42 8.47 19.13 3.99
CA TYR A 42 7.60 20.30 4.04
C TYR A 42 8.12 21.36 5.01
N GLN A 43 8.58 20.97 6.20
CA GLN A 43 9.19 21.90 7.15
C GLN A 43 10.46 22.56 6.59
N GLU A 44 11.37 21.78 6.01
CA GLU A 44 12.63 22.28 5.46
C GLU A 44 12.41 23.22 4.26
N ILE A 45 11.43 22.93 3.39
CA ILE A 45 11.02 23.81 2.29
C ILE A 45 10.51 25.14 2.86
N ARG A 46 9.66 25.09 3.89
CA ARG A 46 9.09 26.29 4.52
C ARG A 46 10.17 27.14 5.19
N ALA A 47 11.19 26.51 5.77
CA ALA A 47 12.35 27.18 6.36
C ALA A 47 13.30 27.83 5.33
N ARG A 48 13.05 27.66 4.01
CA ARG A 48 13.87 28.17 2.88
C ARG A 48 15.36 27.79 2.95
N ARG A 49 15.73 26.71 3.65
CA ARG A 49 17.14 26.33 3.85
C ARG A 49 17.78 25.61 2.64
N VAL A 50 17.02 25.28 1.61
CA VAL A 50 17.44 24.31 0.57
C VAL A 50 16.91 24.62 -0.83
N SER A 51 17.60 24.10 -1.85
CA SER A 51 17.24 24.23 -3.27
C SER A 51 15.89 23.55 -3.56
N ARG A 52 14.88 24.37 -3.89
CA ARG A 52 13.46 23.97 -4.00
C ARG A 52 13.20 22.90 -5.06
N LYS A 53 14.01 22.81 -6.12
CA LYS A 53 13.77 21.91 -7.25
C LYS A 53 13.84 20.43 -6.87
N CYS A 54 14.85 20.04 -6.09
CA CYS A 54 15.01 18.64 -5.64
C CYS A 54 13.92 18.26 -4.62
N TYR A 55 13.64 19.15 -3.67
CA TYR A 55 12.65 18.91 -2.62
C TYR A 55 11.21 18.77 -3.15
N VAL A 56 10.82 19.56 -4.16
CA VAL A 56 9.50 19.40 -4.82
C VAL A 56 9.40 18.05 -5.53
N LEU A 57 10.50 17.57 -6.13
CA LEU A 57 10.56 16.28 -6.82
C LEU A 57 10.43 15.11 -5.83
N ILE A 58 11.12 15.18 -4.68
CA ILE A 58 11.00 14.19 -3.61
C ILE A 58 9.60 14.22 -2.99
N LEU A 59 9.02 15.41 -2.80
CA LEU A 59 7.68 15.55 -2.24
C LEU A 59 6.60 14.98 -3.17
N ASN A 60 6.71 15.23 -4.49
CA ASN A 60 5.83 14.60 -5.47
C ASN A 60 5.97 13.07 -5.48
N ARG A 61 7.20 12.55 -5.36
CA ARG A 61 7.43 11.11 -5.22
C ARG A 61 6.77 10.57 -3.94
N ALA A 62 6.95 11.24 -2.81
CA ALA A 62 6.35 10.84 -1.54
C ALA A 62 4.82 10.81 -1.61
N VAL A 63 4.18 11.77 -2.30
CA VAL A 63 2.72 11.75 -2.53
C VAL A 63 2.30 10.54 -3.37
N GLY A 64 3.07 10.18 -4.40
CA GLY A 64 2.85 8.97 -5.18
C GLY A 64 3.02 7.69 -4.36
N ASP A 65 4.01 7.64 -3.47
CA ASP A 65 4.22 6.49 -2.58
C ASP A 65 3.10 6.37 -1.53
N ILE A 66 2.59 7.50 -1.02
CA ILE A 66 1.44 7.56 -0.10
C ILE A 66 0.16 7.07 -0.79
N SER A 67 -0.10 7.49 -2.03
CA SER A 67 -1.29 7.03 -2.76
C SER A 67 -1.21 5.54 -3.09
N CYS A 68 -0.04 5.06 -3.52
CA CYS A 68 0.21 3.65 -3.78
C CYS A 68 0.02 2.78 -2.52
N SER A 69 0.68 3.15 -1.41
CA SER A 69 0.55 2.43 -0.14
C SER A 69 -0.89 2.44 0.39
N SER A 70 -1.64 3.54 0.22
CA SER A 70 -3.07 3.59 0.57
C SER A 70 -3.90 2.58 -0.23
N CYS A 71 -3.66 2.45 -1.55
CA CYS A 71 -4.31 1.45 -2.38
C CYS A 71 -3.97 0.02 -1.93
N PHE A 72 -2.71 -0.28 -1.60
CA PHE A 72 -2.32 -1.59 -1.09
C PHE A 72 -2.99 -1.93 0.24
N ILE A 73 -3.12 -0.96 1.15
CA ILE A 73 -3.85 -1.13 2.40
C ILE A 73 -5.32 -1.47 2.11
N LEU A 74 -5.99 -0.71 1.24
CA LEU A 74 -7.39 -0.96 0.86
C LEU A 74 -7.58 -2.34 0.20
N CYS A 75 -6.69 -2.73 -0.72
CA CYS A 75 -6.73 -4.05 -1.35
C CYS A 75 -6.52 -5.18 -0.33
N SER A 76 -5.62 -4.99 0.63
CA SER A 76 -5.36 -5.97 1.70
C SER A 76 -6.56 -6.09 2.63
N PHE A 77 -7.18 -4.97 3.01
CA PHE A 77 -8.43 -4.96 3.79
C PHE A 77 -9.57 -5.63 3.03
N TYR A 78 -9.73 -5.35 1.74
CA TYR A 78 -10.72 -6.00 0.90
C TYR A 78 -10.50 -7.52 0.86
N LEU A 79 -9.27 -7.97 0.61
CA LEU A 79 -8.90 -9.39 0.61
C LEU A 79 -9.16 -10.07 1.96
N LEU A 80 -8.98 -9.37 3.08
CA LEU A 80 -9.28 -9.90 4.40
C LEU A 80 -10.77 -9.82 4.77
N SER A 81 -11.53 -8.89 4.19
CA SER A 81 -12.96 -8.69 4.51
C SER A 81 -13.88 -9.53 3.65
N VAL A 82 -13.48 -9.88 2.43
CA VAL A 82 -14.24 -10.78 1.58
C VAL A 82 -14.01 -12.22 2.06
N ASP A 83 -15.09 -12.89 2.45
CA ASP A 83 -15.04 -14.32 2.74
C ASP A 83 -15.17 -15.16 1.48
N ALA A 84 -14.61 -16.37 1.52
CA ALA A 84 -14.62 -17.30 0.38
C ALA A 84 -16.05 -17.66 -0.08
N GLU A 85 -17.05 -17.45 0.77
CA GLU A 85 -18.47 -17.71 0.47
C GLU A 85 -19.10 -16.66 -0.46
N THR A 86 -18.48 -15.49 -0.65
CA THR A 86 -19.01 -14.43 -1.52
C THR A 86 -18.46 -14.50 -2.96
N PHE A 87 -17.55 -15.43 -3.25
CA PHE A 87 -17.06 -15.74 -4.60
C PHE A 87 -17.94 -16.82 -5.26
N GLU A 88 -19.20 -16.49 -5.58
CA GLU A 88 -20.03 -17.31 -6.49
C GLU A 88 -19.83 -16.95 -7.97
#